data_AF-A0A1Q5QUI1-F1
#
_entry.id   AF-A0A1Q5QUI1-F1
#
_cell.length_a   1.000
_cell.length_b   1.000
_cell.length_c   1.000
_cell.angle_alpha   90.00
_cell.angle_beta   90.00
_cell.angle_gamma   90.00
#
_symmetry.space_group_name_H-M   'P 1'
#
loop_
_entity.id
_entity.type
_entity.pdbx_description
1 polymer ?
#
loop_
_entity_poly.entity_id
_entity_poly.type
_entity_poly.pdbx_seq_one_letter_code
_entity_poly.pdbx_strand_id
1 'polypeptide(L)' 'MAGRLKPLDVERQNEPGKYADGEGLYLIVNGPTSKSWSYRYWKDGKERWHGLGSFKDVSLEHVVF' A
#
# COMPACT_ATOMS: atom_id res chain seq x y z
N MET A 1 -13.29 -4.45 7.23
CA MET A 1 -13.58 -4.71 5.81
C MET A 1 -12.27 -5.14 5.15
N ALA A 2 -12.27 -6.16 4.29
CA ALA A 2 -11.05 -6.62 3.61
C ALA A 2 -10.69 -5.68 2.45
N GLY A 3 -9.42 -5.29 2.34
CA GLY A 3 -8.89 -4.51 1.21
C GLY A 3 -9.13 -5.20 -0.13
N ARG A 4 -9.19 -4.42 -1.21
CA ARG A 4 -9.48 -4.91 -2.57
C ARG A 4 -8.28 -5.60 -3.21
N LEU A 5 -7.06 -5.25 -2.81
CA LEU A 5 -5.84 -5.86 -3.28
C LEU A 5 -5.57 -7.14 -2.48
N LYS A 6 -5.44 -8.25 -3.19
CA LYS A 6 -4.96 -9.49 -2.59
C LYS A 6 -3.44 -9.41 -2.46
N PRO A 7 -2.82 -10.06 -1.46
CA PRO A 7 -1.37 -10.05 -1.28
C PRO A 7 -0.59 -10.43 -2.56
N LEU A 8 -1.10 -11.41 -3.30
CA LEU A 8 -0.50 -11.89 -4.55
C LEU A 8 -0.57 -10.85 -5.69
N ASP A 9 -1.62 -10.04 -5.72
CA ASP A 9 -1.78 -8.98 -6.73
C ASP A 9 -0.81 -7.82 -6.43
N VAL A 10 -0.59 -7.52 -5.15
CA VAL A 10 0.42 -6.55 -4.71
C VAL A 10 1.84 -6.99 -5.07
N GLU A 11 2.17 -8.27 -4.86
CA GLU A 11 3.47 -8.84 -5.22
C GLU A 11 3.73 -8.78 -6.71
N ARG A 12 2.71 -9.06 -7.53
CA ARG A 12 2.84 -9.08 -9.00
C ARG A 12 2.82 -7.69 -9.62
N GLN A 13 2.34 -6.69 -8.91
CA GLN A 13 2.20 -5.35 -9.46
C GLN A 13 3.55 -4.62 -9.52
N ASN A 14 4.13 -4.56 -10.72
CA ASN A 14 5.46 -3.99 -10.95
C ASN A 14 5.42 -2.69 -11.74
N GLU A 15 4.25 -2.35 -12.30
CA GLU A 15 4.07 -1.13 -13.07
C GLU A 15 4.02 0.08 -12.12
N PRO A 16 4.86 1.11 -12.36
CA PRO A 16 4.85 2.31 -11.52
C PRO A 16 3.47 2.97 -11.50
N GLY A 17 2.95 3.24 -10.30
CA GLY A 17 1.59 3.75 -10.14
C GLY A 17 1.09 3.77 -8.70
N LYS A 18 -0.13 4.29 -8.53
CA LYS A 18 -0.84 4.31 -7.25
C LYS A 18 -2.07 3.41 -7.36
N TYR A 19 -2.09 2.33 -6.59
CA TYR A 19 -3.16 1.33 -6.63
C TYR A 19 -3.99 1.45 -5.36
N ALA A 20 -5.28 1.74 -5.50
CA ALA A 20 -6.18 1.89 -4.37
C ALA A 20 -6.55 0.51 -3.79
N ASP A 21 -6.31 0.32 -2.50
CA ASP A 21 -6.72 -0.87 -1.75
C ASP A 21 -8.10 -0.67 -1.08
N GLY A 22 -8.50 0.57 -0.84
CA GLY A 22 -9.78 0.93 -0.25
C GLY A 22 -9.62 1.89 0.92
N GLU A 23 -10.69 2.60 1.28
CA GLU A 23 -10.75 3.50 2.46
C GLU A 23 -9.66 4.58 2.53
N GLY A 24 -9.01 4.91 1.40
CA GLY A 24 -7.90 5.86 1.34
C GLY A 24 -6.52 5.21 1.42
N LEU A 25 -6.42 3.88 1.54
CA LEU A 25 -5.18 3.14 1.45
C LEU A 25 -4.76 2.93 -0.01
N TYR A 26 -3.49 3.23 -0.29
CA TYR A 26 -2.87 3.09 -1.60
C TYR A 26 -1.54 2.34 -1.50
N LEU A 27 -1.31 1.42 -2.43
CA LEU A 27 0.00 0.90 -2.74
C LEU A 27 0.66 1.81 -3.78
N ILE A 28 1.82 2.37 -3.43
CA ILE A 28 2.66 3.14 -4.33
C ILE A 28 3.74 2.21 -4.85
N VAL A 29 3.70 1.93 -6.15
CA VAL A 29 4.72 1.13 -6.85
C VAL A 29 5.63 2.08 -7.60
N ASN A 30 6.92 2.02 -7.32
CA ASN A 30 7.95 2.74 -8.09
C ASN A 30 8.70 1.79 -9.05
N GLY A 31 8.57 0.48 -8.86
CA GLY A 31 9.13 -0.55 -9.71
C GLY A 31 9.04 -1.93 -9.06
N PRO A 32 9.63 -2.97 -9.68
CA PRO A 32 9.48 -4.35 -9.24
C PRO A 32 9.89 -4.60 -7.77
N THR A 33 10.89 -3.86 -7.30
CA THR A 33 11.50 -4.04 -5.97
C THR A 33 11.20 -2.90 -5.00
N SER A 34 10.49 -1.86 -5.44
CA SER A 34 10.24 -0.64 -4.68
C SER A 34 8.75 -0.36 -4.63
N LYS A 35 8.13 -0.73 -3.51
CA LYS A 35 6.70 -0.58 -3.24
C LYS A 35 6.50 -0.11 -1.80
N SER A 36 5.57 0.79 -1.57
CA SER A 36 5.26 1.32 -0.24
C SER A 36 3.77 1.57 -0.06
N TRP A 37 3.31 1.50 1.18
CA TRP A 37 1.94 1.83 1.53
C TRP A 37 1.82 3.32 1.84
N SER A 38 0.72 3.93 1.43
CA SER A 38 0.38 5.31 1.78
C SER A 38 -1.11 5.49 2.01
N TYR A 39 -1.45 6.27 3.03
CA TYR A 39 -2.81 6.65 3.33
C TYR A 39 -3.09 8.07 2.83
N ARG A 40 -4.10 8.20 1.96
CA ARG A 40 -4.61 9.48 1.47
C ARG A 40 -5.82 9.89 2.30
N TYR A 41 -5.75 11.09 2.85
CA TYR A 41 -6.85 11.67 3.63
C TYR A 41 -6.96 13.17 3.39
N TRP A 42 -8.10 13.72 3.81
CA TRP A 42 -8.36 15.14 3.78
C TRP A 42 -8.34 15.68 5.19
N LYS A 43 -7.58 16.76 5.41
CA LYS A 43 -7.56 17.50 6.67
C LYS A 43 -7.60 18.98 6.35
N ASP A 44 -8.54 19.69 6.96
CA ASP A 44 -8.73 21.13 6.75
C ASP A 44 -8.91 21.51 5.26
N GLY A 45 -9.66 20.69 4.52
CA GLY A 45 -9.89 20.87 3.08
C GLY A 45 -8.66 20.62 2.20
N LYS A 46 -7.55 20.14 2.78
CA LYS A 46 -6.30 19.85 2.06
C LYS A 46 -6.06 18.35 1.99
N GLU A 47 -5.72 17.88 0.80
CA GLU A 47 -5.24 16.52 0.60
C GLU A 47 -3.89 16.32 1.29
N ARG A 48 -3.75 15.19 1.98
CA ARG A 48 -2.52 14.76 2.63
C ARG A 48 -2.26 13.30 2.32
N TRP A 49 -0.98 12.96 2.30
CA TRP A 49 -0.48 11.60 2.15
C TRP A 49 0.38 11.27 3.36
N HIS A 50 0.13 10.09 3.95
CA HIS A 50 0.93 9.57 5.05
C HIS A 50 1.55 8.24 4.62
N GLY A 51 2.88 8.18 4.56
CA GLY A 51 3.60 6.95 4.26
C GLY A 51 3.49 5.98 5.44
N LEU A 52 3.07 4.75 5.16
CA LEU A 52 2.89 3.70 6.17
C LEU A 52 4.06 2.73 6.25
N GLY A 53 4.99 2.79 5.28
CA GLY A 53 6.19 1.96 5.26
C GLY A 53 6.36 1.16 3.97
N SER A 54 7.50 0.47 3.87
CA SER A 54 7.82 -0.39 2.73
C SER A 54 6.90 -1.60 2.69
N PHE A 55 6.51 -2.03 1.49
CA PHE A 55 5.84 -3.32 1.32
C PHE A 55 6.70 -4.48 1.84
N LYS A 56 8.03 -4.37 1.75
CA LYS A 56 8.96 -5.43 2.20
C LYS A 56 9.08 -5.57 3.71
N ASP A 57 8.84 -4.49 4.46
CA ASP A 57 8.86 -4.53 5.93
C ASP A 57 7.59 -5.19 6.49
N VAL A 58 6.55 -5.32 5.66
CA VAL A 58 5.31 -6.03 5.94
C VAL A 58 5.33 -7.37 5.19
N SER A 59 6.34 -8.21 5.45
CA SER A 59 6.30 -9.61 5.02
C SER A 59 5.39 -10.40 5.96
N LEU A 60 4.39 -11.07 5.38
CA LEU A 60 3.45 -11.98 6.04
C LEU A 60 4.14 -13.26 6.54
N GLU A 61 5.20 -13.17 7.34
CA GLU A 61 6.01 -14.35 7.67
C GLU A 61 6.27 -14.62 9.16
N HIS A 62 5.74 -13.85 10.11
CA HIS A 62 5.82 -14.24 11.52
C HIS A 62 4.58 -13.84 12.34
N VAL A 63 3.55 -14.69 12.29
CA VAL A 63 2.63 -14.90 13.42
C VAL A 63 2.94 -16.29 13.97
N VAL A 64 3.68 -16.34 15.08
CA VAL A 64 3.79 -17.55 15.89
C VAL A 64 2.77 -17.38 17.01
N PHE A 65 1.83 -18.33 17.11
CA PHE A 65 0.93 -18.47 18.26
C PHE A 65 1.67 -19.12 19.43
#